data_AF-A0A7K2WVJ4-F1
#
_entry.id   AF-A0A7K2WVJ4-F1
#
_cell.length_a   1.000
_cell.length_b   1.000
_cell.length_c   1.000
_cell.angle_alpha   90.00
_cell.angle_beta   90.00
_cell.angle_gamma   90.00
#
_symmetry.space_group_name_H-M   'P 1'
#
loop_
_entity.id
_entity.type
_entity.pdbx_description
1 polymer ?
#
loop_
_entity_poly.entity_id
_entity_poly.type
_entity_poly.pdbx_seq_one_letter_code
_entity_poly.pdbx_strand_id
1 'polypeptide(L)'
;MTDTYYPTAVARGTRLAGTARIPGGAVTLLAELGHVGVRVREDVTARMPDEEELAALDIPSGEPVLRLTRVTFDRDDRPIQLDLMTMPARLQRLRYEIRIG
;
A
#
# COMPACT_ATOMS: atom_id res chain seq x y z
N MET A 1 6.83 -1.75 7.80
CA MET A 1 5.54 -1.22 8.29
C MET A 1 4.65 -0.95 7.10
N THR A 2 3.36 -1.27 7.20
CA THR A 2 2.41 -1.12 6.10
C THR A 2 1.06 -0.67 6.65
N ASP A 3 0.57 0.45 6.13
CA ASP A 3 -0.78 0.94 6.38
C ASP A 3 -1.57 0.96 5.07
N THR A 4 -2.82 0.53 5.13
CA THR A 4 -3.72 0.56 3.98
C THR A 4 -4.97 1.35 4.33
N TYR A 5 -5.33 2.29 3.46
CA TYR A 5 -6.50 3.14 3.58
C TYR A 5 -7.45 2.91 2.41
N TYR A 6 -8.74 3.01 2.70
CA TYR A 6 -9.81 2.91 1.72
C TYR A 6 -10.69 4.17 1.82
N PRO A 7 -11.14 4.74 0.69
CA PRO A 7 -12.07 5.86 0.74
C PRO A 7 -13.32 5.50 1.55
N THR A 8 -13.85 6.46 2.32
CA THR A 8 -15.04 6.21 3.13
C THR A 8 -16.24 5.75 2.29
N ALA A 9 -16.36 6.24 1.05
CA ALA A 9 -17.41 5.81 0.12
C ALA A 9 -17.31 4.32 -0.27
N VAL A 10 -16.12 3.72 -0.15
CA VAL A 10 -15.85 2.29 -0.43
C VAL A 10 -15.96 1.46 0.86
N ALA A 11 -15.42 1.96 1.98
CA ALA A 11 -15.31 1.18 3.20
C ALA A 11 -16.55 1.21 4.10
N ARG A 12 -17.36 2.27 4.05
CA ARG A 12 -18.48 2.46 4.98
C ARG A 12 -19.50 1.34 4.81
N GLY A 13 -19.84 0.68 5.93
CA GLY A 13 -20.83 -0.40 5.94
C GLY A 13 -20.30 -1.74 5.41
N THR A 14 -19.01 -1.85 5.12
CA THR A 14 -18.38 -3.09 4.66
C THR A 14 -17.44 -3.66 5.71
N ARG A 15 -16.92 -4.87 5.48
CA ARG A 15 -15.93 -5.50 6.38
C ARG A 15 -14.60 -4.71 6.43
N LEU A 16 -14.34 -3.80 5.49
CA LEU A 16 -13.15 -2.94 5.49
C LEU A 16 -13.13 -1.95 6.66
N ALA A 17 -14.30 -1.56 7.19
CA ALA A 17 -14.40 -0.63 8.32
C ALA A 17 -14.22 -1.31 9.69
N GLY A 18 -14.12 -2.64 9.73
CA GLY A 18 -13.97 -3.41 10.96
C GLY A 18 -12.54 -3.86 11.23
N THR A 19 -12.31 -4.40 12.43
CA THR A 19 -11.02 -4.99 12.84
C THR A 19 -10.95 -6.51 12.62
N ALA A 20 -12.08 -7.13 12.23
CA ALA A 20 -12.14 -8.56 12.00
C ALA A 20 -11.37 -8.94 10.74
N ARG A 21 -10.76 -10.13 10.75
CA ARG A 21 -10.14 -10.71 9.56
C ARG A 21 -11.18 -10.81 8.44
N ILE A 22 -10.81 -10.36 7.24
CA ILE A 22 -11.63 -10.44 6.04
C ILE A 22 -11.32 -11.78 5.33
N PRO A 23 -12.25 -12.75 5.27
CA PRO A 23 -12.06 -13.95 4.44
C PRO A 23 -11.71 -13.56 3.00
N GLY A 24 -10.67 -14.20 2.44
CA GLY A 24 -10.14 -13.87 1.12
C GLY A 24 -9.31 -12.57 1.02
N GLY A 25 -9.23 -11.78 2.09
CA GLY A 25 -8.51 -10.51 2.12
C GLY A 25 -9.27 -9.34 1.51
N ALA A 26 -8.72 -8.13 1.69
CA ALA A 26 -9.38 -6.89 1.28
C ALA A 26 -9.57 -6.77 -0.23
N VAL A 27 -8.59 -7.23 -1.04
CA VAL A 27 -8.69 -7.20 -2.51
C VAL A 27 -9.87 -8.03 -3.02
N THR A 28 -10.09 -9.22 -2.45
CA THR A 28 -11.23 -10.07 -2.79
C THR A 28 -12.55 -9.38 -2.46
N LEU A 29 -12.65 -8.80 -1.26
CA LEU A 29 -13.83 -8.04 -0.86
C LEU A 29 -14.08 -6.82 -1.76
N LEU A 30 -13.04 -6.06 -2.13
CA LEU A 30 -13.17 -4.95 -3.06
C LEU A 30 -13.78 -5.40 -4.39
N ALA A 31 -13.29 -6.52 -4.94
CA ALA A 31 -13.84 -7.10 -6.17
C ALA A 31 -15.29 -7.56 -6.01
N GLU A 32 -15.65 -8.21 -4.89
CA GLU A 32 -17.03 -8.60 -4.56
C GLU A 32 -17.98 -7.39 -4.53
N LEU A 33 -17.48 -6.23 -4.08
CA LEU A 33 -18.23 -4.97 -4.02
C LEU A 33 -18.23 -4.20 -5.36
N GLY A 34 -17.61 -4.73 -6.40
CA GLY A 34 -17.51 -4.09 -7.72
C GLY A 34 -16.36 -3.09 -7.86
N HIS A 35 -15.51 -2.92 -6.84
CA HIS A 35 -14.32 -2.08 -6.89
C HIS A 35 -13.12 -2.88 -7.41
N VAL A 36 -12.96 -2.87 -8.74
CA VAL A 36 -11.85 -3.57 -9.41
C VAL A 36 -10.76 -2.57 -9.78
N GLY A 37 -9.56 -2.74 -9.22
CA GLY A 37 -8.39 -1.94 -9.58
C GLY A 37 -7.87 -2.29 -10.97
N VAL A 38 -7.71 -1.29 -11.83
CA VAL A 38 -7.20 -1.46 -13.21
C VAL A 38 -5.93 -0.67 -13.49
N ARG A 39 -5.63 0.32 -12.64
CA ARG A 39 -4.43 1.15 -12.77
C ARG A 39 -3.82 1.36 -11.40
N VAL A 40 -2.50 1.29 -11.33
CA VAL A 40 -1.73 1.55 -10.11
C VAL A 40 -0.77 2.70 -10.39
N ARG A 41 -0.67 3.64 -9.44
CA ARG A 41 0.41 4.63 -9.39
C ARG A 41 1.22 4.39 -8.14
N GLU A 42 2.54 4.32 -8.29
CA GLU A 42 3.47 4.19 -7.17
C GLU A 42 4.45 5.36 -7.15
N ASP A 43 4.60 5.97 -5.99
CA ASP A 43 5.68 6.91 -5.70
C ASP A 43 6.63 6.25 -4.72
N VAL A 44 7.89 6.07 -5.13
CA VAL A 44 8.93 5.43 -4.31
C VAL A 44 10.03 6.44 -4.01
N THR A 45 10.35 6.61 -2.73
CA THR A 45 11.46 7.47 -2.29
C THR A 45 12.38 6.71 -1.33
N ALA A 46 13.65 7.12 -1.30
CA ALA A 46 14.61 6.68 -0.29
C ALA A 46 14.91 7.85 0.65
N ARG A 47 14.89 7.59 1.97
CA ARG A 47 15.28 8.59 2.98
C ARG A 47 15.84 7.93 4.25
N MET A 48 16.42 8.73 5.13
CA MET A 48 16.76 8.26 6.49
C MET A 48 15.48 8.03 7.31
N PRO A 49 15.40 6.95 8.12
CA PRO A 49 14.29 6.70 9.03
C PRO A 49 14.17 7.75 10.12
N ASP A 50 12.95 7.99 10.59
CA ASP A 50 12.70 8.69 11.85
C ASP A 50 12.78 7.71 13.05
N GLU A 51 12.64 8.22 14.27
CA GLU A 51 12.77 7.40 15.50
C GLU A 51 11.70 6.31 15.59
N GLU A 52 10.47 6.60 15.14
CA GLU A 52 9.36 5.63 15.15
C GLU A 52 9.64 4.48 14.19
N GLU A 53 10.12 4.79 12.97
CA GLU A 53 10.46 3.77 11.99
C GLU A 53 11.71 2.97 12.36
N LEU A 54 12.73 3.59 12.97
CA LEU A 54 13.89 2.87 13.51
C LEU A 54 13.45 1.79 14.49
N ALA A 55 12.58 2.15 15.43
CA ALA A 55 12.06 1.23 16.44
C ALA A 55 11.12 0.17 15.82
N ALA A 56 10.19 0.58 14.96
CA ALA A 56 9.20 -0.31 14.36
C ALA A 56 9.80 -1.31 13.37
N LEU A 57 10.91 -0.96 12.71
CA LEU A 57 11.57 -1.81 11.71
C LEU A 57 12.77 -2.58 12.28
N ASP A 58 13.18 -2.30 13.52
CA ASP A 58 14.37 -2.88 14.17
C ASP A 58 15.61 -2.81 13.27
N ILE A 59 15.93 -1.60 12.82
CA ILE A 59 17.07 -1.34 11.94
C ILE A 59 18.15 -0.49 12.61
N PRO A 60 19.44 -0.73 12.30
CA PRO A 60 20.55 0.09 12.81
C PRO A 60 20.42 1.56 12.41
N SER A 61 20.91 2.45 13.27
CA SER A 61 21.10 3.85 12.91
C SER A 61 22.02 3.98 11.68
N GLY A 62 21.66 4.85 10.75
CA GLY A 62 22.47 5.09 9.54
C GLY A 62 22.02 4.29 8.32
N GLU A 63 21.01 3.42 8.45
CA GLU A 63 20.43 2.73 7.31
C GLU A 63 19.23 3.49 6.73
N PRO A 64 19.16 3.71 5.41
CA PRO A 64 17.99 4.32 4.78
C PRO A 64 16.82 3.34 4.70
N VAL A 65 15.62 3.91 4.60
CA VAL A 65 14.38 3.20 4.29
C VAL A 65 13.91 3.57 2.89
N LEU A 66 13.21 2.63 2.24
CA LEU A 66 12.35 2.94 1.10
C LEU A 66 10.95 3.21 1.61
N ARG A 67 10.34 4.30 1.13
CA ARG A 67 8.92 4.58 1.28
C ARG A 67 8.23 4.40 -0.05
N LEU A 68 7.16 3.61 -0.05
CA LEU A 68 6.31 3.37 -1.21
C LEU A 68 4.90 3.85 -0.87
N THR A 69 4.40 4.77 -1.70
CA THR A 69 3.00 5.21 -1.71
C THR A 69 2.36 4.62 -2.95
N ARG A 70 1.40 3.72 -2.79
CA ARG A 70 0.69 3.08 -3.90
C ARG A 70 -0.78 3.50 -3.87
N VAL A 71 -1.27 4.04 -4.98
CA VAL A 71 -2.70 4.31 -5.17
C VAL A 71 -3.22 3.38 -6.26
N THR A 72 -4.27 2.64 -5.93
CA THR A 72 -4.99 1.79 -6.88
C THR A 72 -6.26 2.50 -7.33
N PHE A 73 -6.49 2.55 -8.64
CA PHE A 73 -7.61 3.22 -9.28
C PHE A 73 -8.52 2.22 -10.01
N ASP A 74 -9.81 2.49 -9.99
CA ASP A 74 -10.79 1.79 -10.82
C ASP A 74 -10.80 2.28 -12.27
N ARG A 75 -11.71 1.73 -13.09
CA ARG A 75 -11.85 2.07 -14.52
C ARG A 75 -12.32 3.49 -14.79
N ASP A 76 -12.90 4.14 -13.79
CA ASP A 76 -13.38 5.53 -13.88
C ASP A 76 -12.35 6.51 -13.29
N ASP A 77 -11.11 6.04 -13.11
CA ASP A 77 -9.99 6.80 -12.55
C ASP A 77 -10.20 7.24 -11.09
N ARG A 78 -11.08 6.56 -10.34
CA ARG A 78 -11.32 6.86 -8.93
C ARG A 78 -10.40 6.02 -8.04
N PRO A 79 -9.74 6.61 -7.03
CA PRO A 79 -8.92 5.85 -6.10
C PRO A 79 -9.83 4.94 -5.25
N ILE A 80 -9.45 3.67 -5.12
CA ILE A 80 -10.18 2.68 -4.31
C ILE A 80 -9.36 2.17 -3.12
N GLN A 81 -8.04 2.33 -3.17
CA GLN A 81 -7.11 1.89 -2.12
C GLN A 81 -5.83 2.73 -2.17
N LEU A 82 -5.30 3.06 -0.99
CA LEU A 82 -4.00 3.68 -0.77
C LEU A 82 -3.18 2.77 0.15
N ASP A 83 -2.00 2.33 -0.28
CA ASP A 83 -1.03 1.63 0.56
C ASP A 83 0.18 2.52 0.83
N LEU A 84 0.54 2.65 2.10
CA LEU A 84 1.76 3.31 2.57
C LEU A 84 2.67 2.26 3.17
N MET A 85 3.86 2.09 2.61
CA MET A 85 4.84 1.11 3.08
C MET A 85 6.17 1.79 3.38
N THR A 86 6.73 1.53 4.56
CA THR A 86 8.12 1.83 4.90
C THR A 86 8.87 0.51 5.12
N MET A 87 10.00 0.35 4.44
CA MET A 87 10.80 -0.88 4.46
C MET A 87 12.32 -0.58 4.51
N PRO A 88 13.14 -1.41 5.19
CA PRO A 88 14.60 -1.23 5.23
C PRO A 88 15.19 -1.31 3.82
N ALA A 89 15.87 -0.28 3.32
CA ALA A 89 16.29 -0.24 1.92
C ALA A 89 17.27 -1.36 1.55
N ARG A 90 18.16 -1.75 2.49
CA ARG A 90 19.18 -2.78 2.26
C ARG A 90 18.62 -4.15 1.86
N LEU A 91 17.39 -4.46 2.29
CA LEU A 91 16.75 -5.76 2.09
C LEU A 91 15.85 -5.78 0.86
N GLN A 92 15.70 -4.66 0.17
CA GLN A 92 14.63 -4.45 -0.80
C GLN A 92 15.19 -4.22 -2.17
N ARG A 93 14.57 -4.85 -3.17
CA ARG A 93 14.88 -4.64 -4.59
C ARG A 93 13.58 -4.46 -5.34
N LEU A 94 13.35 -3.26 -5.84
CA LEU A 94 12.26 -3.02 -6.78
C LEU A 94 12.67 -3.52 -8.17
N ARG A 95 11.86 -4.39 -8.74
CA ARG A 95 12.03 -4.90 -10.10
C ARG A 95 10.77 -4.58 -10.87
N TYR A 96 10.96 -3.94 -12.01
CA TYR A 96 9.91 -3.66 -12.97
C TYR A 96 10.25 -4.37 -14.28
N GLU A 97 9.24 -4.99 -14.87
CA GLU A 97 9.27 -5.46 -16.25
C GLU A 97 8.10 -4.78 -16.95
N ILE A 98 8.41 -3.90 -17.89
CA ILE A 98 7.42 -3.09 -18.58
C ILE A 98 7.54 -3.45 -20.05
N ARG A 99 6.45 -3.93 -20.64
CA ARG A 99 6.38 -4.11 -22.08
C ARG A 99 6.14 -2.74 -22.71
N ILE A 100 7.16 -2.27 -23.39
CA ILE A 100 7.07 -1.11 -24.28
C ILE A 100 6.75 -1.68 -25.67
N GLY A 101 5.90 -0.98 -26.42
CA GLY A 101 5.33 -1.35 -27.73
C GLY A 101 6.08 -2.40 -28.54
#